data_AF-A0A944BUH1-F1
#
_entry.id   AF-A0A944BUH1-F1
#
_cell.length_a   1.000
_cell.length_b   1.000
_cell.length_c   1.000
_cell.angle_alpha   90.00
_cell.angle_beta   90.00
_cell.angle_gamma   90.00
#
_symmetry.space_group_name_H-M   'P 1'
#
loop_
_entity.id
_entity.type
_entity.pdbx_description
1 polymer ?
#
loop_
_entity_poly.entity_id
_entity_poly.type
_entity_poly.pdbx_seq_one_letter_code
_entity_poly.pdbx_strand_id
1 'polypeptide(L)'
;MFFHKNKDAQISKEDRDLIAENSKMIEVLLVLCKGREEEEKALKELEEKMKYLQPSTKDDVLKLEKKIKNQLSDLKIAMVKDDGEFTDKVKKELRDLELLVAERNAKI
;
A
#
# COMPACT_ATOMS: atom_id res chain seq x y z
N MET A 1 -35.41 -0.38 -6.42
CA MET A 1 -34.05 -0.29 -7.01
C MET A 1 -33.06 0.44 -6.07
N PHE A 2 -33.08 0.16 -4.75
CA PHE A 2 -32.34 0.95 -3.74
C PHE A 2 -31.12 0.24 -3.11
N PHE A 3 -30.93 -1.07 -3.36
CA PHE A 3 -29.89 -1.85 -2.69
C PHE A 3 -28.46 -1.58 -3.20
N HIS A 4 -28.29 -1.21 -4.48
CA HIS A 4 -26.96 -1.00 -5.08
C HIS A 4 -26.24 0.23 -4.53
N LYS A 5 -26.94 1.36 -4.35
CA LYS A 5 -26.35 2.60 -3.81
C LYS A 5 -25.75 2.43 -2.41
N ASN A 6 -26.32 1.55 -1.59
CA ASN A 6 -25.83 1.30 -0.24
C ASN A 6 -24.55 0.44 -0.23
N LYS A 7 -24.44 -0.50 -1.17
CA LYS A 7 -23.24 -1.33 -1.35
C LYS A 7 -22.07 -0.51 -1.90
N ASP A 8 -22.31 0.30 -2.93
CA ASP A 8 -21.25 1.12 -3.55
C ASP A 8 -20.68 2.15 -2.55
N ALA A 9 -21.54 2.75 -1.73
CA ALA A 9 -21.13 3.67 -0.67
C ALA A 9 -20.28 2.96 0.41
N GLN A 10 -20.62 1.72 0.76
CA GLN A 10 -19.80 0.92 1.68
C GLN A 10 -18.43 0.58 1.09
N ILE A 11 -18.38 0.12 -0.16
CA ILE A 11 -17.11 -0.23 -0.82
C ILE A 11 -16.21 1.01 -0.93
N SER A 12 -16.76 2.14 -1.38
CA SER A 12 -15.98 3.38 -1.50
C SER A 12 -15.46 3.89 -0.15
N LYS A 13 -16.23 3.70 0.92
CA LYS A 13 -15.79 4.02 2.27
C LYS A 13 -14.66 3.10 2.72
N GLU A 14 -14.82 1.78 2.55
CA GLU A 14 -13.81 0.80 2.92
C GLU A 14 -12.50 1.01 2.14
N ASP A 15 -12.58 1.32 0.85
CA ASP A 15 -11.42 1.63 0.00
C ASP A 15 -10.70 2.90 0.51
N ARG A 16 -11.45 3.95 0.88
CA ARG A 16 -10.87 5.17 1.46
C ARG A 16 -10.16 4.90 2.79
N ASP A 17 -10.78 4.10 3.66
CA ASP A 17 -10.22 3.75 4.96
C ASP A 17 -8.92 2.96 4.76
N LEU A 18 -8.88 2.02 3.80
CA LEU A 18 -7.67 1.27 3.44
C LEU A 18 -6.56 2.14 2.85
N ILE A 19 -6.87 3.07 1.93
CA ILE A 19 -5.87 4.01 1.39
C ILE A 19 -5.22 4.81 2.53
N ALA A 20 -6.02 5.27 3.49
CA ALA A 20 -5.52 6.02 4.64
C ALA A 20 -4.66 5.17 5.58
N GLU A 21 -5.05 3.92 5.84
CA GLU A 21 -4.25 2.96 6.63
C GLU A 21 -2.93 2.62 5.95
N ASN A 22 -2.96 2.34 4.65
CA ASN A 22 -1.80 1.99 3.84
C ASN A 22 -0.80 3.17 3.79
N SER A 23 -1.30 4.40 3.62
CA SER A 23 -0.47 5.61 3.65
C SER A 23 0.25 5.77 5.00
N LYS A 24 -0.46 5.59 6.12
CA LYS A 24 0.14 5.62 7.46
C LYS A 24 1.18 4.53 7.67
N MET A 25 0.98 3.35 7.09
CA MET A 25 1.95 2.26 7.18
C MET A 25 3.25 2.61 6.42
N ILE A 26 3.16 3.28 5.28
CA ILE A 26 4.35 3.79 4.56
C ILE A 26 5.11 4.80 5.42
N GLU A 27 4.42 5.73 6.10
CA GLU A 27 5.08 6.66 7.04
C GLU A 27 5.84 5.91 8.15
N VAL A 28 5.27 4.83 8.69
CA VAL A 28 5.95 3.98 9.68
C VAL A 28 7.18 3.29 9.09
N LEU A 29 7.08 2.78 7.86
CA LEU A 29 8.19 2.14 7.16
C LEU A 29 9.32 3.14 6.87
N LEU A 30 8.99 4.39 6.51
CA LEU A 30 9.95 5.47 6.33
C LEU A 30 10.72 5.79 7.61
N VAL A 31 10.05 5.76 8.77
CA VAL A 31 10.72 5.91 10.07
C VAL A 31 11.63 4.72 10.35
N LEU A 32 11.18 3.50 10.06
CA LEU A 32 11.98 2.29 10.25
C LEU A 32 13.21 2.29 9.34
N CYS A 33 13.11 2.83 8.13
CA CYS A 33 14.19 2.85 7.15
C CYS A 33 15.09 4.08 7.21
N LYS A 34 14.94 4.93 8.23
CA LYS A 34 15.71 6.15 8.36
C LYS A 34 17.22 5.89 8.31
N GLY A 35 17.93 6.61 7.44
CA GLY A 35 19.37 6.45 7.22
C GLY A 35 19.73 5.39 6.18
N ARG A 36 18.74 4.78 5.51
CA ARG A 36 18.91 3.81 4.43
C ARG A 36 18.39 4.41 3.13
N GLU A 37 19.29 5.03 2.37
CA GLU A 37 18.93 5.93 1.27
C GLU A 37 18.13 5.26 0.15
N GLU A 38 18.45 4.01 -0.20
CA GLU A 38 17.74 3.29 -1.27
C GLU A 38 16.30 2.97 -0.88
N GLU A 39 16.08 2.48 0.34
CA GLU A 39 14.75 2.17 0.88
C GLU A 39 13.92 3.41 1.12
N GLU A 40 14.52 4.45 1.69
CA GLU A 40 13.85 5.73 1.88
C GLU A 40 13.37 6.29 0.54
N LYS A 41 14.21 6.20 -0.50
CA LYS A 41 13.85 6.68 -1.83
C LYS A 41 12.68 5.86 -2.40
N ALA A 42 12.77 4.54 -2.38
CA ALA A 42 11.71 3.67 -2.88
C ALA A 42 10.38 3.88 -2.13
N LEU A 43 10.42 4.00 -0.80
CA LEU A 43 9.23 4.24 0.01
C LEU A 43 8.66 5.65 -0.19
N LYS A 44 9.49 6.68 -0.40
CA LYS A 44 9.02 8.03 -0.76
C LYS A 44 8.36 8.05 -2.13
N GLU A 45 8.94 7.37 -3.13
CA GLU A 45 8.32 7.22 -4.45
C GLU A 45 6.96 6.51 -4.35
N LEU A 46 6.86 5.48 -3.49
CA LEU A 46 5.60 4.80 -3.21
C LEU A 46 4.59 5.71 -2.50
N GLU A 47 5.04 6.49 -1.51
CA GLU A 47 4.22 7.48 -0.79
C GLU A 47 3.61 8.50 -1.78
N GLU A 48 4.41 9.01 -2.72
CA GLU A 48 3.92 9.93 -3.76
C GLU A 48 2.88 9.27 -4.66
N LYS A 49 3.11 8.01 -5.08
CA LYS A 49 2.12 7.24 -5.86
C LYS A 49 0.81 7.04 -5.08
N MET A 50 0.88 6.89 -3.75
CA MET A 50 -0.29 6.71 -2.90
C MET A 50 -1.10 7.98 -2.65
N LYS A 51 -0.47 9.17 -2.65
CA LYS A 51 -1.14 10.47 -2.38
C LYS A 51 -2.27 10.78 -3.36
N TYR A 52 -2.19 10.27 -4.59
CA TYR A 52 -3.16 10.55 -5.64
C TYR A 52 -4.18 9.42 -5.87
N LEU A 53 -4.21 8.41 -4.99
CA LEU A 53 -5.16 7.31 -5.10
C LEU A 53 -6.58 7.81 -4.83
N GLN A 54 -7.43 7.71 -5.86
CA GLN A 54 -8.85 8.00 -5.71
C GLN A 54 -9.58 6.77 -5.19
N PRO A 55 -10.54 6.93 -4.26
CA PRO A 55 -11.39 5.82 -3.84
C PRO A 55 -12.22 5.26 -5.00
N SER A 56 -12.40 3.94 -5.05
CA SER A 56 -13.18 3.25 -6.07
C SER A 56 -14.36 2.49 -5.47
N THR A 57 -15.41 2.28 -6.27
CA THR A 57 -16.53 1.39 -5.93
C THR A 57 -16.34 -0.02 -6.50
N LYS A 58 -15.24 -0.27 -7.22
CA LYS A 58 -14.96 -1.57 -7.85
C LYS A 58 -14.43 -2.56 -6.80
N ASP A 59 -15.12 -3.69 -6.63
CA ASP A 59 -14.72 -4.77 -5.72
C ASP A 59 -13.28 -5.25 -5.95
N ASP A 60 -12.78 -5.22 -7.20
CA ASP A 60 -11.41 -5.63 -7.51
C ASP A 60 -10.34 -4.62 -7.04
N VAL A 61 -10.66 -3.33 -7.02
CA VAL A 61 -9.76 -2.29 -6.45
C VAL A 61 -9.64 -2.51 -4.95
N LEU A 62 -10.75 -2.79 -4.27
CA LEU A 62 -10.76 -3.09 -2.84
C LEU A 62 -9.92 -4.34 -2.50
N LYS A 63 -9.94 -5.38 -3.34
CA LYS A 63 -9.07 -6.55 -3.17
C LYS A 63 -7.59 -6.19 -3.31
N LEU A 64 -7.26 -5.28 -4.23
CA LEU A 64 -5.89 -4.81 -4.41
C LEU A 64 -5.42 -3.99 -3.20
N GLU A 65 -6.25 -3.10 -2.65
CA GLU A 65 -5.92 -2.38 -1.41
C GLU A 65 -5.65 -3.31 -0.22
N LYS A 66 -6.45 -4.38 -0.08
CA LYS A 66 -6.21 -5.42 0.94
C LYS A 66 -4.89 -6.16 0.73
N LYS A 67 -4.52 -6.43 -0.52
CA LYS A 67 -3.21 -7.02 -0.85
C LYS A 67 -2.06 -6.06 -0.53
N ILE A 68 -2.19 -4.79 -0.89
CA ILE A 68 -1.22 -3.73 -0.56
C ILE A 68 -1.01 -3.67 0.95
N LYS A 69 -2.10 -3.69 1.74
CA LYS A 69 -2.04 -3.69 3.20
C LYS A 69 -1.26 -4.88 3.78
N ASN A 70 -1.53 -6.09 3.27
CA ASN A 70 -0.84 -7.29 3.69
C ASN A 70 0.65 -7.21 3.34
N GLN A 71 0.96 -6.80 2.10
CA GLN A 71 2.31 -6.64 1.61
C GLN A 71 3.13 -5.62 2.41
N LEU A 72 2.52 -4.47 2.77
CA LEU A 72 3.12 -3.48 3.65
C LEU A 72 3.42 -4.05 5.05
N SER A 73 2.54 -4.90 5.56
CA SER A 73 2.73 -5.56 6.85
C SER A 73 3.87 -6.58 6.80
N ASP A 74 3.96 -7.35 5.72
CA ASP A 74 5.04 -8.32 5.49
C ASP A 74 6.39 -7.61 5.31
N LEU A 75 6.42 -6.50 4.56
CA LEU A 75 7.59 -5.63 4.42
C LEU A 75 8.04 -5.09 5.78
N LYS A 76 7.11 -4.61 6.62
CA LYS A 76 7.43 -4.18 7.99
C LYS A 76 8.08 -5.29 8.81
N ILE A 77 7.52 -6.50 8.76
CA ILE A 77 8.05 -7.65 9.49
C ILE A 77 9.45 -8.01 8.98
N ALA A 78 9.67 -8.00 7.67
CA ALA A 78 10.97 -8.26 7.06
C ALA A 78 12.01 -7.23 7.53
N MET A 79 11.68 -5.94 7.43
CA MET A 79 12.59 -4.86 7.84
C MET A 79 12.93 -4.89 9.33
N VAL A 80 12.00 -5.30 10.20
CA VAL A 80 12.27 -5.44 11.64
C VAL A 80 13.09 -6.69 11.95
N LYS A 81 12.84 -7.81 11.27
CA LYS A 81 13.55 -9.08 11.52
C LYS A 81 15.01 -9.04 11.07
N ASP A 82 15.27 -8.38 9.96
CA ASP A 82 16.61 -8.29 9.39
C ASP A 82 17.42 -7.12 9.99
N ASP A 83 16.99 -6.56 11.15
CA ASP A 83 17.56 -5.36 11.80
C ASP A 83 17.78 -4.18 10.85
N GLY A 84 16.90 -4.07 9.84
CA GLY A 84 17.00 -3.07 8.80
C GLY A 84 18.04 -3.36 7.70
N GLU A 85 18.57 -4.57 7.59
CA GLU A 85 19.40 -4.94 6.44
C GLU A 85 18.59 -4.96 5.14
N PHE A 86 19.21 -4.47 4.07
CA PHE A 86 18.60 -4.46 2.74
C PHE A 86 18.77 -5.79 2.03
N THR A 87 18.10 -6.80 2.58
CA THR A 87 18.13 -8.17 2.06
C THR A 87 17.43 -8.24 0.70
N ASP A 88 17.79 -9.24 -0.11
CA ASP A 88 17.09 -9.51 -1.37
C ASP A 88 15.60 -9.75 -1.16
N LYS A 89 15.21 -10.17 0.06
CA LYS A 89 13.82 -10.26 0.47
C LYS A 89 13.18 -8.87 0.53
N VAL A 90 13.72 -7.92 1.28
CA VAL A 90 13.16 -6.55 1.38
C VAL A 90 13.04 -5.89 -0.01
N LYS A 91 14.06 -6.05 -0.87
CA LYS A 91 14.02 -5.59 -2.27
C LYS A 91 12.86 -6.19 -3.07
N LYS A 92 12.68 -7.51 -2.94
CA LYS A 92 11.58 -8.22 -3.61
C LYS A 92 10.23 -7.74 -3.10
N GLU A 93 10.05 -7.65 -1.78
CA GLU A 93 8.79 -7.21 -1.17
C GLU A 93 8.42 -5.78 -1.61
N LEU A 94 9.40 -4.88 -1.72
CA LEU A 94 9.21 -3.53 -2.26
C LEU A 94 8.79 -3.54 -3.74
N ARG A 95 9.45 -4.33 -4.58
CA ARG A 95 9.10 -4.45 -5.99
C ARG A 95 7.70 -5.02 -6.19
N ASP A 96 7.34 -6.04 -5.43
CA ASP A 96 6.01 -6.66 -5.47
C ASP A 96 4.93 -5.64 -5.02
N LEU A 97 5.25 -4.82 -4.02
CA LEU A 97 4.39 -3.72 -3.57
C LEU A 97 4.20 -2.63 -4.64
N GLU A 98 5.26 -2.23 -5.34
CA GLU A 98 5.17 -1.27 -6.45
C GLU A 98 4.28 -1.79 -7.59
N LEU A 99 4.40 -3.08 -7.92
CA LEU A 99 3.55 -3.72 -8.92
C LEU A 99 2.08 -3.70 -8.50
N LEU A 100 1.78 -4.02 -7.24
CA LEU A 100 0.41 -3.97 -6.72
C LEU A 100 -0.20 -2.56 -6.79
N VAL A 101 0.58 -1.52 -6.45
CA VAL A 101 0.11 -0.13 -6.55
C VAL A 101 -0.11 0.28 -8.02
N ALA A 102 0.76 -0.14 -8.94
CA ALA A 102 0.59 0.10 -10.36
C ALA A 102 -0.65 -0.62 -10.93
N GLU A 103 -0.87 -1.88 -10.56
CA GLU A 103 -2.08 -2.65 -10.93
C GLU A 103 -3.35 -1.97 -10.41
N ARG A 104 -3.33 -1.51 -9.15
CA ARG A 104 -4.44 -0.77 -8.54
C ARG A 104 -4.77 0.51 -9.31
N ASN A 105 -3.75 1.27 -9.69
CA ASN A 105 -3.91 2.49 -10.49
C ASN A 105 -4.45 2.24 -11.88
N ALA A 106 -4.04 1.15 -12.54
CA ALA A 106 -4.56 0.77 -13.85
C ALA A 106 -6.04 0.33 -13.83
N LYS A 107 -6.62 0.07 -12.65
CA LYS A 107 -7.99 -0.42 -12.47
C LYS A 107 -9.00 0.68 -12.11
N ILE A 108 -8.54 1.91 -11.88
CA ILE A 108 -9.41 3.08 -11.72
C ILE A 108 -9.96 3.50 -13.07
#